data_AF-A0A2N7DMN2-F1
#
_entry.id   AF-A0A2N7DMN2-F1
#
_cell.length_a   1.000
_cell.length_b   1.000
_cell.length_c   1.000
_cell.angle_alpha   90.00
_cell.angle_beta   90.00
_cell.angle_gamma   90.00
#
_symmetry.space_group_name_H-M   'P 1'
#
loop_
_entity.id
_entity.type
_entity.pdbx_description
1 polymer ?
#
loop_
_entity_poly.entity_id
_entity_poly.type
_entity_poly.pdbx_seq_one_letter_code
_entity_poly.pdbx_strand_id
1 'polypeptide(L)'
;MRKPQPVKGQYIPRNKTNSPQSNTNKQPEVDVGEMLGKLNGEQLAQLGSGVIELANNGVDLAKEYLRTGQVFAQTQAEIKKNEAEVKKVALQEETKQKEITQRGKDNELSYYSDTSKEANSHEQIMKILDQVESGQVPSEQLSELILSVKSGS
;
A
#
# COMPACT_ATOMS: atom_id res chain seq x y z
N MET A 1 14.84 -16.73 -5.59
CA MET A 1 13.47 -16.36 -6.00
C MET A 1 13.34 -16.59 -7.51
N ARG A 2 12.37 -17.41 -7.95
CA ARG A 2 12.16 -17.66 -9.40
C ARG A 2 11.55 -16.40 -10.03
N LYS A 3 12.14 -15.93 -11.13
CA LYS A 3 11.65 -14.76 -11.86
C LYS A 3 10.26 -15.07 -12.45
N PRO A 4 9.29 -14.14 -12.37
CA PRO A 4 7.98 -14.34 -13.00
C PRO A 4 8.16 -14.43 -14.52
N GLN A 5 7.50 -15.43 -15.13
CA GLN A 5 7.49 -15.61 -16.57
C GLN A 5 6.41 -14.71 -17.21
N PRO A 6 6.70 -14.07 -18.35
CA PRO A 6 5.72 -13.23 -19.03
C PRO A 6 4.60 -14.07 -19.66
N VAL A 7 3.36 -13.77 -19.26
CA VAL A 7 2.16 -14.33 -19.90
C VAL A 7 1.99 -13.65 -21.25
N LYS A 8 2.13 -14.41 -22.34
CA LYS A 8 1.82 -13.94 -23.70
C LYS A 8 0.31 -13.79 -23.84
N GLY A 9 -0.22 -12.61 -23.52
CA GLY A 9 -1.56 -12.23 -23.94
C GLY A 9 -1.61 -12.19 -25.47
N GLN A 10 -2.60 -12.84 -26.08
CA GLN A 10 -2.87 -12.65 -27.51
C GLN A 10 -3.38 -11.21 -27.71
N TYR A 11 -2.54 -10.38 -28.33
CA TYR A 11 -2.93 -9.05 -28.76
C TYR A 11 -4.00 -9.18 -29.86
N ILE A 12 -5.23 -8.73 -29.59
CA ILE A 12 -6.27 -8.61 -30.60
C ILE A 12 -6.09 -7.24 -31.28
N PRO A 13 -5.68 -7.17 -32.56
CA PRO A 13 -5.53 -5.90 -33.24
C PRO A 13 -6.89 -5.23 -33.40
N ARG A 14 -7.05 -4.01 -32.87
CA ARG A 14 -8.19 -3.16 -33.24
C ARG A 14 -7.93 -2.59 -34.62
N ASN A 15 -8.51 -3.21 -35.64
CA ASN A 15 -8.59 -2.60 -36.97
C ASN A 15 -9.35 -1.28 -36.83
N LYS A 16 -8.62 -0.17 -36.94
CA LYS A 16 -9.21 1.14 -37.14
C LYS A 16 -9.79 1.20 -38.55
N THR A 17 -10.97 1.80 -38.64
CA THR A 17 -11.62 2.34 -39.85
C THR A 17 -12.00 1.33 -40.94
N ASN A 18 -13.20 0.77 -40.81
CA ASN A 18 -14.12 0.73 -41.95
C ASN A 18 -15.19 1.79 -41.68
N SER A 19 -15.03 2.94 -42.32
CA SER A 19 -16.15 3.85 -42.57
C SER A 19 -17.24 3.05 -43.27
N PRO A 20 -18.53 3.15 -42.87
CA PRO A 20 -19.59 2.54 -43.65
C PRO A 20 -19.60 3.22 -45.02
N GLN A 21 -19.27 2.46 -46.07
CA GLN A 21 -19.63 2.87 -47.42
C GLN A 21 -21.14 3.03 -47.43
N SER A 22 -21.60 4.26 -47.69
CA SER A 22 -23.00 4.55 -47.94
C SER A 22 -23.40 3.81 -49.23
N ASN A 23 -23.92 2.60 -49.07
CA ASN A 23 -24.72 1.97 -50.09
C ASN A 23 -26.05 2.73 -50.11
N THR A 24 -26.22 3.63 -51.07
CA THR A 24 -27.54 4.14 -51.46
C THR A 24 -28.31 3.05 -52.22
N ASN A 25 -28.58 1.93 -51.55
CA ASN A 25 -29.67 1.05 -51.93
C ASN A 25 -30.85 1.47 -51.07
N LYS A 26 -31.92 1.98 -51.70
CA LYS A 26 -33.21 2.17 -51.04
C LYS A 26 -33.58 0.83 -50.43
N GLN A 27 -33.50 0.72 -49.10
CA GLN A 27 -34.06 -0.43 -48.41
C GLN A 27 -35.55 -0.49 -48.77
N PRO A 28 -36.09 -1.67 -49.11
CA PRO A 28 -37.54 -1.80 -49.21
C PRO A 28 -38.12 -1.36 -47.87
N GLU A 29 -39.00 -0.38 -47.91
CA GLU A 29 -39.72 0.08 -46.74
C GLU A 29 -40.56 -1.10 -46.26
N VAL A 30 -40.12 -1.75 -45.18
CA VAL A 30 -40.80 -2.91 -44.62
C VAL A 30 -42.08 -2.40 -43.97
N ASP A 31 -43.21 -2.61 -44.63
CA ASP A 31 -44.51 -2.33 -44.04
C ASP A 31 -44.82 -3.38 -42.96
N VAL A 32 -44.44 -3.04 -41.74
CA VAL A 32 -44.68 -3.85 -40.55
C VAL A 32 -46.19 -4.05 -40.33
N GLY A 33 -47.04 -3.10 -40.72
CA GLY A 33 -48.49 -3.19 -40.60
C GLY A 33 -49.07 -4.28 -41.51
N GLU A 34 -48.63 -4.34 -42.76
CA GLU A 34 -49.05 -5.39 -43.70
C GLU A 34 -48.55 -6.78 -43.27
N MET A 35 -47.34 -6.86 -42.71
CA MET A 35 -46.79 -8.12 -42.20
C MET A 35 -47.51 -8.63 -40.95
N LEU A 36 -47.85 -7.74 -40.01
CA LEU A 36 -48.62 -8.09 -38.81
C LEU A 36 -50.05 -8.52 -39.17
N GLY A 37 -50.67 -7.91 -40.19
CA GLY A 37 -52.00 -8.29 -40.68
C GLY A 37 -52.10 -9.68 -41.33
N LYS A 38 -50.96 -10.27 -41.73
CA LYS A 38 -50.87 -11.63 -42.30
C LYS A 38 -50.68 -12.72 -41.24
N LEU A 39 -50.46 -12.36 -39.97
CA LEU A 39 -50.28 -13.30 -38.87
C LEU A 39 -51.62 -13.77 -38.32
N ASN A 40 -51.71 -15.04 -37.92
CA ASN A 40 -52.87 -15.55 -37.21
C ASN A 40 -52.80 -15.23 -35.69
N GLY A 41 -53.91 -15.44 -34.97
CA GLY A 41 -54.01 -15.09 -33.54
C GLY A 41 -52.97 -15.78 -32.65
N GLU A 42 -52.54 -16.99 -32.98
CA GLU A 42 -51.52 -17.73 -32.24
C GLU A 42 -50.11 -17.16 -32.46
N GLN A 43 -49.79 -16.79 -33.71
CA GLN A 43 -48.54 -16.12 -34.06
C GLN A 43 -48.45 -14.71 -33.43
N LEU A 44 -49.57 -13.97 -33.37
CA LEU A 44 -49.63 -12.69 -32.68
C LEU A 44 -49.43 -12.84 -31.17
N ALA A 45 -49.99 -13.88 -30.55
CA ALA A 45 -49.78 -14.17 -29.14
C ALA A 45 -48.31 -14.54 -28.83
N GLN A 46 -47.68 -15.37 -29.68
CA GLN A 46 -46.26 -15.70 -29.56
C GLN A 46 -45.36 -14.47 -29.74
N LEU A 47 -45.67 -13.60 -30.70
CA LEU A 47 -44.95 -12.34 -30.91
C LEU A 47 -45.09 -11.42 -29.68
N GLY A 48 -46.30 -11.29 -29.13
CA GLY A 48 -46.57 -10.52 -27.92
C GLY A 48 -45.77 -11.02 -26.72
N SER A 49 -45.74 -12.34 -26.50
CA SER A 49 -44.92 -12.96 -25.46
C SER A 49 -43.42 -12.68 -25.67
N GLY A 50 -42.93 -12.78 -26.91
CA GLY A 50 -41.53 -12.48 -27.24
C GLY A 50 -41.16 -11.02 -26.97
N VAL A 51 -42.05 -10.07 -27.27
CA VAL A 51 -41.83 -8.64 -26.96
C VAL A 51 -41.80 -8.40 -25.44
N ILE A 52 -42.65 -9.08 -24.67
CA ILE A 52 -42.66 -9.00 -23.20
C ILE A 52 -41.36 -9.56 -22.62
N GLU A 53 -40.88 -10.70 -23.12
CA GLU A 53 -39.60 -11.29 -22.72
C GLU A 53 -38.42 -10.35 -23.03
N LEU A 54 -38.41 -9.75 -24.22
CA LEU A 54 -37.41 -8.74 -24.61
C LEU A 54 -37.42 -7.52 -23.69
N ALA A 55 -38.61 -7.02 -23.34
CA ALA A 55 -38.75 -5.90 -22.41
C ALA A 55 -38.21 -6.25 -21.02
N ASN A 56 -38.53 -7.45 -20.51
CA ASN A 56 -38.02 -7.94 -19.22
C ASN A 56 -36.49 -8.08 -19.23
N ASN A 57 -35.92 -8.65 -20.30
CA ASN A 57 -34.48 -8.74 -20.48
C ASN A 57 -33.81 -7.36 -20.52
N GLY A 58 -34.45 -6.37 -21.15
CA GLY A 58 -33.97 -4.98 -21.17
C GLY A 58 -33.95 -4.35 -19.77
N VAL A 59 -34.99 -4.59 -18.97
CA VAL A 59 -35.07 -4.12 -17.58
C VAL A 59 -33.98 -4.77 -16.73
N ASP A 60 -33.75 -6.07 -16.88
CA ASP A 60 -32.71 -6.77 -16.12
C ASP A 60 -31.30 -6.34 -16.54
N LEU A 61 -31.07 -6.09 -17.82
CA LEU A 61 -29.81 -5.50 -18.30
C LEU A 61 -29.57 -4.11 -17.69
N ALA A 62 -30.60 -3.26 -17.60
CA ALA A 62 -30.48 -1.96 -16.98
C ALA A 62 -30.13 -2.07 -15.48
N LYS A 63 -30.73 -3.02 -14.75
CA LYS A 63 -30.39 -3.29 -13.35
C LYS A 63 -28.94 -3.75 -13.19
N GLU A 64 -28.47 -4.67 -14.04
CA GLU A 64 -27.09 -5.16 -14.02
C GLU A 64 -26.08 -4.06 -14.35
N TYR A 65 -26.42 -3.16 -15.28
CA TYR A 65 -25.58 -2.00 -15.58
C TYR A 65 -25.46 -1.07 -14.36
N LEU A 66 -26.57 -0.80 -13.66
CA LEU A 66 -26.56 0.00 -12.43
C LEU A 66 -25.74 -0.68 -11.32
N ARG A 67 -25.89 -1.98 -11.12
CA ARG A 67 -25.09 -2.76 -10.15
C ARG A 67 -23.60 -2.68 -10.47
N THR A 68 -23.24 -2.86 -11.73
CA THR A 68 -21.84 -2.76 -12.18
C THR A 68 -21.27 -1.37 -11.92
N GLY A 69 -22.04 -0.32 -12.18
CA GLY A 69 -21.66 1.06 -11.86
C GLY A 69 -21.43 1.29 -10.37
N GLN A 70 -22.27 0.72 -9.50
CA GLN A 70 -22.12 0.80 -8.05
C GLN A 70 -20.85 0.07 -7.57
N VAL A 71 -20.61 -1.16 -8.04
CA VAL A 71 -19.40 -1.91 -7.70
C VAL A 71 -18.16 -1.16 -8.15
N PHE A 72 -18.16 -0.62 -9.38
CA PHE A 72 -17.04 0.17 -9.89
C PHE A 72 -16.75 1.40 -9.01
N ALA A 73 -17.78 2.14 -8.60
CA ALA A 73 -17.63 3.29 -7.71
C ALA A 73 -17.08 2.88 -6.33
N GLN A 74 -17.59 1.79 -5.75
CA GLN A 74 -17.12 1.24 -4.48
C GLN A 74 -15.65 0.82 -4.56
N THR A 75 -15.27 0.07 -5.59
CA THR A 75 -13.87 -0.37 -5.78
C THR A 75 -12.95 0.83 -5.97
N GLN A 76 -13.37 1.87 -6.71
CA GLN A 76 -12.54 3.07 -6.87
C GLN A 76 -12.36 3.82 -5.54
N ALA A 77 -13.39 3.87 -4.69
CA ALA A 77 -13.29 4.46 -3.36
C ALA A 77 -12.36 3.65 -2.44
N GLU A 78 -12.43 2.32 -2.50
CA GLU A 78 -11.58 1.42 -1.74
C GLU A 78 -10.11 1.52 -2.16
N ILE A 79 -9.82 1.61 -3.46
CA ILE A 79 -8.46 1.86 -3.97
C ILE A 79 -7.91 3.17 -3.38
N LYS A 80 -8.67 4.26 -3.45
CA LYS A 80 -8.24 5.56 -2.88
C LYS A 80 -7.97 5.49 -1.37
N LYS A 81 -8.82 4.75 -0.64
CA LYS A 81 -8.65 4.54 0.80
C LYS A 81 -7.35 3.76 1.08
N ASN A 82 -7.11 2.68 0.35
CA ASN A 82 -5.93 1.84 0.52
C ASN A 82 -4.65 2.60 0.14
N GLU A 83 -4.67 3.42 -0.92
CA GLU A 83 -3.54 4.29 -1.28
C GLU A 83 -3.20 5.29 -0.16
N ALA A 84 -4.21 5.87 0.48
CA ALA A 84 -4.01 6.77 1.61
C ALA A 84 -3.43 6.04 2.83
N GLU A 85 -3.88 4.82 3.09
CA GLU A 85 -3.36 3.98 4.18
C GLU A 85 -1.90 3.57 3.94
N VAL A 86 -1.55 3.16 2.72
CA VAL A 86 -0.15 2.85 2.34
C VAL A 86 0.76 4.06 2.55
N LYS A 87 0.33 5.25 2.12
CA LYS A 87 1.10 6.50 2.34
C LYS A 87 1.29 6.81 3.81
N LYS A 88 0.24 6.60 4.63
CA LYS A 88 0.30 6.80 6.08
C LYS A 88 1.29 5.84 6.74
N VAL A 89 1.25 4.55 6.38
CA VAL A 89 2.17 3.54 6.91
C VAL A 89 3.60 3.87 6.51
N ALA A 90 3.85 4.23 5.25
CA ALA A 90 5.18 4.60 4.78
C ALA A 90 5.79 5.76 5.59
N LEU A 91 5.01 6.81 5.88
CA LEU A 91 5.45 7.94 6.70
C LEU A 91 5.76 7.52 8.15
N GLN A 92 4.95 6.62 8.73
CA GLN A 92 5.18 6.10 10.07
C GLN A 92 6.45 5.25 10.14
N GLU A 93 6.69 4.40 9.14
CA GLU A 93 7.90 3.60 9.04
C GLU A 93 9.15 4.46 8.87
N GLU A 94 9.11 5.48 8.01
CA GLU A 94 10.22 6.42 7.83
C GLU A 94 10.55 7.14 9.15
N THR A 95 9.52 7.58 9.88
CA THR A 95 9.69 8.26 11.17
C THR A 95 10.32 7.32 12.21
N LYS A 96 9.82 6.08 12.32
CA LYS A 96 10.40 5.07 13.23
C LYS A 96 11.84 4.75 12.88
N GLN A 97 12.16 4.63 11.59
CA GLN A 97 13.51 4.35 11.15
C GLN A 97 14.47 5.48 11.56
N LYS A 98 14.06 6.75 11.39
CA LYS A 98 14.85 7.90 11.85
C LYS A 98 15.05 7.87 13.37
N GLU A 99 14.02 7.55 14.13
CA GLU A 99 14.10 7.45 15.59
C GLU A 99 15.04 6.33 16.05
N ILE A 100 14.99 5.16 15.40
CA ILE A 100 15.90 4.04 15.68
C ILE A 100 17.34 4.44 15.36
N THR A 101 17.58 5.08 14.23
CA THR A 101 18.92 5.55 13.85
C THR A 101 19.44 6.59 14.84
N GLN A 102 18.60 7.51 15.31
CA GLN A 102 18.99 8.50 16.30
C GLN A 102 19.33 7.84 17.64
N ARG A 103 18.47 6.94 18.15
CA ARG A 103 18.76 6.18 19.37
C ARG A 103 20.03 5.35 19.26
N GLY A 104 20.32 4.79 18.09
CA GLY A 104 21.58 4.08 17.84
C GLY A 104 22.80 4.98 18.05
N LYS A 105 22.77 6.20 17.48
CA LYS A 105 23.83 7.20 17.65
C LYS A 105 23.96 7.68 19.09
N ASP A 106 22.82 7.93 19.75
CA ASP A 106 22.81 8.40 21.15
C ASP A 106 23.38 7.31 22.09
N ASN A 107 23.03 6.04 21.85
CA ASN A 107 23.57 4.91 22.60
C ASN A 107 25.07 4.73 22.37
N GLU A 108 25.53 4.85 21.12
CA GLU A 108 26.95 4.77 20.78
C GLU A 108 27.74 5.89 21.48
N LEU A 109 27.23 7.12 21.45
CA LEU A 109 27.82 8.25 22.15
C LEU A 109 27.88 8.03 23.66
N SER A 110 26.80 7.52 24.26
CA SER A 110 26.76 7.18 25.69
C SER A 110 27.80 6.12 26.03
N TYR A 111 27.88 5.05 25.23
CA TYR A 111 28.84 3.96 25.44
C TYR A 111 30.29 4.48 25.43
N TYR A 112 30.65 5.33 24.46
CA TYR A 112 31.99 5.91 24.41
C TYR A 112 32.27 6.87 25.58
N SER A 113 31.29 7.69 25.95
CA SER A 113 31.38 8.56 27.13
C SER A 113 31.62 7.75 28.40
N ASP A 114 30.84 6.71 28.63
CA ASP A 114 30.91 5.90 29.85
C ASP A 114 32.22 5.10 29.90
N THR A 115 32.64 4.53 28.77
CA THR A 115 33.94 3.84 28.65
C THR A 115 35.11 4.80 28.92
N SER A 116 35.05 6.04 28.42
CA SER A 116 36.09 7.04 28.68
C SER A 116 36.13 7.46 30.15
N LYS A 117 34.98 7.63 30.80
CA LYS A 117 34.89 7.92 32.24
C LYS A 117 35.47 6.77 33.07
N GLU A 118 35.12 5.53 32.74
CA GLU A 118 35.64 4.32 33.41
C GLU A 118 37.17 4.25 33.26
N ALA A 119 37.71 4.47 32.06
CA ALA A 119 39.15 4.44 31.81
C ALA A 119 39.89 5.54 32.60
N ASN A 120 39.36 6.76 32.62
CA ASN A 120 39.94 7.87 33.40
C ASN A 120 39.88 7.58 34.91
N SER A 121 38.76 7.06 35.40
CA SER A 121 38.59 6.64 36.79
C SER A 121 39.61 5.57 37.18
N HIS A 122 39.81 4.58 36.32
CA HIS A 122 40.81 3.53 36.53
C HIS A 122 42.23 4.08 36.60
N GLU A 123 42.61 4.98 35.68
CA GLU A 123 43.94 5.60 35.69
C GLU A 123 44.18 6.41 36.98
N GLN A 124 43.17 7.16 37.45
CA GLN A 124 43.26 7.90 38.71
C GLN A 124 43.39 6.97 39.92
N ILE A 125 42.64 5.87 39.95
CA ILE A 125 42.74 4.86 41.01
C ILE A 125 44.15 4.25 41.05
N MET A 126 44.73 3.94 39.89
CA MET A 126 46.10 3.40 39.83
C MET A 126 47.13 4.40 40.37
N LYS A 127 47.02 5.69 40.02
CA LYS A 127 47.89 6.74 40.60
C LYS A 127 47.75 6.85 42.12
N ILE A 128 46.53 6.72 42.65
CA ILE A 128 46.31 6.73 44.11
C ILE A 128 47.00 5.52 44.76
N LEU A 129 46.90 4.34 44.16
CA LEU A 129 47.57 3.14 44.66
C LEU A 129 49.10 3.29 44.69
N ASP A 130 49.69 3.84 43.62
CA ASP A 130 51.14 4.14 43.56
C ASP A 130 51.57 5.13 44.65
N GLN A 131 50.74 6.15 44.93
CA GLN A 131 50.99 7.14 45.98
C GLN A 131 50.89 6.55 47.40
N VAL A 132 50.01 5.57 47.61
CA VAL A 132 49.93 4.83 48.87
C VAL A 132 51.12 3.89 49.03
N GLU A 133 51.52 3.18 47.97
CA GLU A 133 52.68 2.29 48.00
C GLU A 133 53.99 3.05 48.27
N SER A 134 54.15 4.23 47.68
CA SER A 134 55.29 5.12 47.94
C SER A 134 55.24 5.86 49.28
N GLY A 135 54.15 5.72 50.06
CA GLY A 135 53.97 6.33 51.38
C GLY A 135 53.64 7.83 51.34
N GLN A 136 53.32 8.40 50.18
CA GLN A 136 52.89 9.80 50.04
C GLN A 136 51.47 10.02 50.58
N VAL A 137 50.62 8.99 50.51
CA VAL A 137 49.25 8.99 51.02
C VAL A 137 49.10 7.90 52.08
N PRO A 138 48.50 8.19 53.25
CA PRO A 138 48.27 7.17 54.27
C PRO A 138 47.22 6.17 53.80
N SER A 139 47.45 4.87 54.06
CA SER A 139 46.59 3.78 53.64
C SER A 139 45.16 3.86 54.19
N GLU A 140 44.98 4.54 55.33
CA GLU A 140 43.69 4.80 55.97
C GLU A 140 42.75 5.66 55.10
N GLN A 141 43.30 6.51 54.23
CA GLN A 141 42.55 7.42 53.34
C GLN A 141 42.22 6.79 51.97
N LEU A 142 42.74 5.60 51.68
CA LEU A 142 42.61 4.96 50.36
C LEU A 142 41.14 4.74 49.95
N SER A 143 40.29 4.31 50.89
CA SER A 143 38.89 4.01 50.60
C SER A 143 38.09 5.26 50.23
N GLU A 144 38.29 6.38 50.92
CA GLU A 144 37.64 7.67 50.63
C GLU A 144 38.11 8.25 49.29
N LEU A 145 39.41 8.13 48.98
CA LEU A 145 39.98 8.57 47.70
C LEU A 145 39.46 7.77 46.51
N ILE A 146 39.32 6.44 46.64
CA ILE A 146 38.71 5.61 45.59
C ILE A 146 37.22 5.92 45.44
N LEU A 147 36.49 6.13 46.55
CA LEU A 147 35.08 6.45 46.53
C LEU A 147 34.80 7.79 45.85
N SER A 148 35.60 8.83 46.12
CA SER A 148 35.47 10.15 45.47
C SER A 148 35.68 10.07 43.94
N VAL A 149 36.73 9.36 43.50
CA VAL A 149 36.99 9.13 42.06
C VAL A 149 35.85 8.36 41.36
N LYS A 150 35.25 7.37 42.03
CA LYS A 150 34.11 6.62 41.46
C LYS A 150 32.78 7.39 41.48
N SER A 151 32.59 8.29 42.43
CA SER A 151 31.37 9.09 42.56
C SER A 151 31.39 10.39 41.75
N GLY A 152 32.54 10.72 41.13
CA GLY A 152 32.68 11.89 40.25
C GLY A 152 32.63 13.23 40.98
N SER A 153 33.00 13.25 42.27
CA SER A 153 33.19 14.48 43.06
C SER A 153 34.60 15.04 42.89
#